data_AF-A0A946LZN2-F1
#
_entry.id   AF-A0A946LZN2-F1
#
_cell.length_a   1.000
_cell.length_b   1.000
_cell.length_c   1.000
_cell.angle_alpha   90.00
_cell.angle_beta   90.00
_cell.angle_gamma   90.00
#
_symmetry.space_group_name_H-M   'P 1'
#
loop_
_entity.id
_entity.type
_entity.pdbx_description
1 polymer ?
#
loop_
_entity_poly.entity_id
_entity_poly.type
_entity_poly.pdbx_seq_one_letter_code
_entity_poly.pdbx_strand_id
1 'polypeptide(L)' 'RSDLLHMEPSGDNTSVSLTYDVALKDDITADHLTDRMGQLENVEEIVLIASKNDVDY' A
#
# COMPACT_ATOMS: atom_id res chain seq x y z
N ARG A 1 -2.43 -5.88 10.97
CA ARG A 1 -1.25 -5.23 11.60
C ARG A 1 -0.53 -4.46 10.51
N SER A 2 0.05 -3.30 10.79
CA SER A 2 0.79 -2.52 9.81
C SER A 2 2.09 -2.02 10.44
N ASP A 3 3.21 -2.27 9.77
CA ASP A 3 4.53 -1.80 10.18
C ASP A 3 5.10 -0.91 9.07
N LEU A 4 5.53 0.29 9.43
CA LEU A 4 6.22 1.18 8.50
C LEU A 4 7.65 0.66 8.34
N LEU A 5 8.02 0.28 7.12
CA LEU A 5 9.36 -0.21 6.82
C LEU A 5 10.29 0.90 6.33
N HIS A 6 9.76 1.80 5.50
CA HIS A 6 10.56 2.83 4.86
C HIS A 6 9.76 4.11 4.63
N MET A 7 10.45 5.25 4.75
CA MET A 7 9.95 6.58 4.44
C MET A 7 11.09 7.37 3.81
N GLU A 8 10.88 7.86 2.60
CA GLU A 8 11.84 8.72 1.92
C GLU A 8 11.13 9.90 1.25
N PRO A 9 11.69 11.12 1.34
CA PRO A 9 11.18 12.24 0.54
C PRO A 9 11.38 11.92 -0.94
N SER A 10 10.35 12.16 -1.74
CA SER A 10 10.47 12.06 -3.18
C SER A 10 11.42 13.15 -3.70
N GLY A 11 12.07 12.87 -4.82
CA GLY A 11 13.02 13.80 -5.46
C GLY A 11 12.39 15.12 -5.91
N ASP A 12 11.05 15.22 -5.90
CA ASP A 12 10.27 16.43 -6.17
C ASP A 12 10.13 17.37 -4.96
N ASN A 13 10.52 16.91 -3.76
CA ASN A 13 10.42 17.64 -2.49
C ASN A 13 8.98 18.02 -2.09
N THR A 14 7.97 17.47 -2.76
CA THR A 14 6.54 17.73 -2.55
C THR A 14 5.79 16.49 -2.10
N SER A 15 6.32 15.30 -2.40
CA SER A 15 5.74 14.02 -1.99
C SER A 15 6.70 13.22 -1.11
N VAL A 16 6.16 12.24 -0.38
CA VAL A 16 6.93 11.31 0.46
C VAL A 16 6.51 9.91 0.09
N SER A 17 7.47 9.08 -0.27
CA SER A 17 7.25 7.66 -0.53
C SER A 17 7.25 6.90 0.80
N LEU A 18 6.23 6.07 1.00
CA LEU A 18 6.03 5.29 2.21
C LEU A 18 5.87 3.81 1.86
N THR A 19 6.71 2.97 2.47
CA THR A 19 6.63 1.51 2.32
C THR A 19 6.15 0.89 3.62
N TYR A 20 5.04 0.17 3.52
CA TYR A 20 4.43 -0.54 4.65
C TYR A 20 4.45 -2.05 4.43
N ASP A 21 4.72 -2.78 5.51
CA ASP A 21 4.34 -4.20 5.62
C ASP A 21 2.97 -4.28 6.28
N VAL A 22 1.99 -4.86 5.58
CA VAL A 22 0.59 -4.87 6.00
C VAL A 22 0.04 -6.27 5.95
N ALA A 23 -0.38 -6.76 7.11
CA ALA A 23 -1.19 -7.97 7.23
C ALA A 23 -2.67 -7.60 7.16
N LEU A 24 -3.32 -7.98 6.07
CA LEU A 24 -4.75 -7.83 5.85
C LEU A 24 -5.54 -8.78 6.77
N LYS A 25 -6.77 -8.39 7.08
CA LYS A 25 -7.73 -9.27 7.75
C LYS A 25 -8.38 -10.19 6.72
N ASP A 26 -8.87 -11.34 7.17
CA ASP A 26 -9.38 -12.42 6.29
C ASP A 26 -10.46 -11.96 5.27
N ASP A 27 -11.27 -10.95 5.62
CA ASP A 27 -12.34 -10.42 4.75
C ASP A 27 -11.90 -9.20 3.89
N ILE A 28 -10.62 -8.82 3.91
CA ILE A 28 -10.12 -7.66 3.16
C ILE A 28 -9.11 -8.11 2.13
N THR A 29 -9.46 -7.91 0.86
CA THR A 29 -8.56 -8.17 -0.27
C THR A 29 -7.62 -6.98 -0.51
N ALA A 30 -6.50 -7.24 -1.20
CA ALA A 30 -5.60 -6.19 -1.62
C ALA A 30 -6.29 -5.17 -2.55
N ASP A 31 -7.19 -5.63 -3.41
CA ASP A 31 -8.00 -4.78 -4.29
C ASP A 31 -8.87 -3.78 -3.49
N HIS A 32 -9.56 -4.26 -2.45
CA HIS A 32 -10.34 -3.39 -1.58
C HIS A 32 -9.46 -2.38 -0.82
N LEU A 33 -8.23 -2.75 -0.44
CA LEU A 33 -7.29 -1.81 0.16
C LEU A 33 -6.86 -0.73 -0.84
N THR A 34 -6.47 -1.12 -2.07
CA THR A 34 -6.02 -0.19 -3.11
C THR A 34 -7.15 0.75 -3.54
N ASP A 35 -8.38 0.27 -3.69
CA ASP A 35 -9.54 1.12 -4.01
C ASP A 35 -9.78 2.18 -2.92
N ARG A 36 -9.78 1.77 -1.65
CA ARG A 36 -9.95 2.69 -0.51
C ARG A 36 -8.83 3.72 -0.41
N MET A 37 -7.59 3.31 -0.65
CA MET A 37 -6.43 4.20 -0.62
C MET A 37 -6.45 5.17 -1.81
N GLY A 38 -6.93 4.74 -2.99
CA GLY A 38 -7.03 5.58 -4.19
C GLY A 38 -8.14 6.64 -4.11
N GLN A 39 -9.08 6.51 -3.16
CA GLN A 39 -10.09 7.52 -2.88
C GLN A 39 -9.57 8.68 -2.03
N LEU A 40 -8.33 8.62 -1.54
CA LEU A 40 -7.72 9.69 -0.75
C LEU A 40 -7.16 10.76 -1.68
N GLU A 41 -7.66 11.99 -1.58
CA GLU A 41 -7.29 13.11 -2.46
C GLU A 41 -5.78 13.46 -2.45
N ASN A 42 -5.06 13.07 -1.40
CA ASN A 42 -3.64 13.36 -1.21
C ASN A 42 -2.73 12.15 -1.46
N VAL A 43 -3.25 11.07 -2.07
CA VAL A 43 -2.47 9.88 -2.43
C VAL A 43 -2.38 9.83 -3.95
N GLU A 44 -1.17 9.95 -4.47
CA GLU A 44 -0.93 10.01 -5.92
C GLU A 44 -0.73 8.63 -6.53
N GLU A 45 0.00 7.74 -5.85
CA GLU A 45 0.34 6.41 -6.36
C GLU A 45 0.32 5.35 -5.25
N ILE A 46 -0.23 4.19 -5.59
CA ILE A 46 -0.30 3.02 -4.70
C ILE A 46 0.27 1.83 -5.46
N VAL A 47 1.40 1.32 -4.98
CA VAL A 47 2.06 0.14 -5.56
C VAL A 47 1.98 -1.03 -4.58
N LEU A 48 1.37 -2.13 -5.00
CA LEU A 48 1.27 -3.35 -4.20
C LEU A 48 2.44 -4.29 -4.53
N ILE A 49 3.46 -4.29 -3.68
CA ILE A 49 4.65 -5.14 -3.85
C ILE A 49 4.39 -6.46 -3.12
N ALA A 50 3.80 -7.43 -3.84
CA ALA A 50 3.50 -8.79 -3.41
C ALA A 50 2.36 -8.92 -2.36
N SER A 51 1.14 -9.11 -2.84
CA SER A 51 0.06 -9.75 -2.08
C SER A 51 0.30 -11.25 -2.08
N LYS A 52 0.63 -11.84 -0.92
CA LYS A 52 0.63 -13.29 -0.74
C LYS A 52 -0.80 -13.78 -0.48
N ASN A 53 -1.72 -13.51 -1.40
CA ASN A 53 -2.95 -14.27 -1.50
C ASN A 53 -2.69 -15.35 -2.54
N ASP A 54 -2.65 -16.60 -2.07
CA ASP A 54 -2.66 -17.85 -2.83
C ASP A 54 -2.35 -17.75 -4.33
N VAL A 55 -1.14 -18.19 -4.67
CA VAL A 55 -0.90 -18.74 -6.00
C VAL A 55 -1.65 -20.08 -6.04
N ASP A 56 -2.92 -20.06 -6.44
CA ASP A 56 -3.63 -21.28 -6.84
C ASP A 56 -2.86 -21.89 -8.02
N TYR A 57 -2.24 -23.05 -7.81
CA TYR A 57 -1.52 -23.83 -8.83
C TYR A 57 -2.34 -25.08 -9.21
#